data_AF-A0A8H7NZQ7-F1
#
_entry.id   AF-A0A8H7NZQ7-F1
#
_cell.length_a   1.000
_cell.length_b   1.000
_cell.length_c   1.000
_cell.angle_alpha   90.00
_cell.angle_beta   90.00
_cell.angle_gamma   90.00
#
_symmetry.space_group_name_H-M   'P 1'
#
loop_
_entity.id
_entity.type
_entity.pdbx_description
1 polymer ?
#
loop_
_entity_poly.entity_id
_entity_poly.type
_entity_poly.pdbx_seq_one_letter_code
_entity_poly.pdbx_strand_id
1 'polypeptide(L)'
;MDHVEKGCDYLAEPPSYSQFFQNYLLPNKPVLIGPRLVSSWPAYHAWASHADPDNPQIDWDYLSDVYGEYEVMVADCATREFSDQKRETMRFRDLVALWKAGHGGALYAKDWHLARAVATAAPPPSPSPSPAPSSPSRGPALGSFYTTPALFRDDWMNAYYSACTADDFRFVYAGAAHTFTPLHRDVYASYSWSTNVAGRKRWWLFPSAQTPLLGGEARGDVVPSGWYHQVENLTACISINHNWCNSVNLPALYASMCAKVEEVERALEDVQELLAQNGTDWRGEWTRIVQDVVEKDAGWNWVTFWKMVLHALRIASGCEDQTSSLWEPASPELTPPWSFIKARVRPCFDDFIRREQCEFELVEGLRGVVDAVGAALQIDGAREPYSL
;
A
#
# COMPACT_ATOMS: atom_id res chain seq x y z
N MET A 1 -6.54 25.98 -10.49
CA MET A 1 -5.40 25.92 -9.55
C MET A 1 -5.64 26.67 -8.21
N ASP A 2 -6.81 27.28 -7.95
CA ASP A 2 -6.95 28.29 -6.88
C ASP A 2 -7.38 27.81 -5.48
N HIS A 3 -7.26 26.53 -5.13
CA HIS A 3 -7.68 26.04 -3.81
C HIS A 3 -6.68 25.09 -3.11
N VAL A 4 -5.36 25.33 -3.27
CA VAL A 4 -4.40 24.80 -2.28
C VAL A 4 -4.43 25.72 -1.07
N GLU A 5 -5.26 25.40 -0.08
CA GLU A 5 -5.25 26.12 1.20
C GLU A 5 -3.87 26.01 1.88
N LYS A 6 -3.49 27.06 2.61
CA LYS A 6 -2.19 27.23 3.29
C LYS A 6 -1.87 26.00 4.16
N GLY A 7 -0.95 25.13 3.72
CA GLY A 7 -0.46 24.03 4.56
C GLY A 7 0.33 22.91 3.87
N CYS A 8 0.20 22.73 2.56
CA CYS A 8 0.92 21.71 1.79
C CYS A 8 1.72 22.35 0.65
N ASP A 9 2.98 21.94 0.48
CA ASP A 9 3.81 22.43 -0.63
C ASP A 9 3.29 21.88 -1.96
N TYR A 10 3.36 22.67 -3.02
CA TYR A 10 3.07 22.23 -4.39
C TYR A 10 4.32 22.34 -5.26
N LEU A 11 4.75 21.21 -5.82
CA LEU A 11 5.87 21.12 -6.75
C LEU A 11 5.33 20.91 -8.15
N ALA A 12 5.40 21.94 -9.01
CA ALA A 12 4.96 21.82 -10.41
C ALA A 12 5.74 20.72 -11.18
N GLU A 13 6.99 20.52 -10.78
CA GLU A 13 7.91 19.53 -11.34
C GLU A 13 8.31 18.50 -10.30
N PRO A 14 8.49 17.23 -10.69
CA PRO A 14 8.95 16.22 -9.76
C PRO A 14 10.39 16.54 -9.31
N PRO A 15 10.66 16.54 -7.99
CA PRO A 15 12.01 16.76 -7.47
C PRO A 15 12.92 15.57 -7.80
N SER A 16 14.24 15.72 -7.60
CA SER A 16 15.13 14.55 -7.54
C SER A 16 14.82 13.71 -6.29
N TYR A 17 15.21 12.42 -6.30
CA TYR A 17 15.03 11.56 -5.13
C TYR A 17 15.70 12.15 -3.88
N SER A 18 16.93 12.67 -3.99
CA SER A 18 17.63 13.30 -2.86
C SER A 18 16.88 14.50 -2.28
N GLN A 19 16.32 15.37 -3.14
CA GLN A 19 15.50 16.50 -2.71
C GLN A 19 14.20 16.03 -2.04
N PHE A 20 13.53 15.02 -2.60
CA PHE A 20 12.33 14.42 -2.01
C PHE A 20 12.63 13.80 -0.64
N PHE A 21 13.70 13.03 -0.56
CA PHE A 21 14.17 12.35 0.64
C PHE A 21 14.40 13.34 1.79
N GLN A 22 15.19 14.40 1.53
CA GLN A 22 15.58 15.37 2.57
C GLN A 22 14.44 16.30 2.99
N ASN A 23 13.62 16.76 2.04
CA ASN A 23 12.65 17.83 2.31
C ASN A 23 11.26 17.32 2.70
N TYR A 24 10.93 16.06 2.34
CA TYR A 24 9.56 15.53 2.49
C TYR A 24 9.52 14.17 3.18
N LEU A 25 10.29 13.19 2.69
CA LEU A 25 10.23 11.82 3.22
C LEU A 25 10.75 11.76 4.66
N LEU A 26 11.99 12.21 4.89
CA LEU A 26 12.63 12.17 6.21
C LEU A 26 11.93 13.07 7.25
N PRO A 27 11.51 14.31 6.92
CA PRO A 27 10.75 15.15 7.86
C PRO A 27 9.29 14.72 8.05
N ASN A 28 8.81 13.71 7.31
CA ASN A 28 7.43 13.24 7.32
C ASN A 28 6.43 14.38 6.96
N LYS A 29 6.74 15.14 5.90
CA LYS A 29 5.97 16.31 5.44
C LYS A 29 5.18 15.98 4.16
N PRO A 30 3.87 16.28 4.11
CA PRO A 30 3.07 16.06 2.90
C PRO A 30 3.46 17.04 1.78
N VAL A 31 3.33 16.58 0.54
CA VAL A 31 3.63 17.38 -0.65
C VAL A 31 2.72 16.98 -1.82
N LEU A 32 2.31 17.97 -2.60
CA LEU A 32 1.62 17.77 -3.87
C LEU A 32 2.63 17.89 -5.01
N ILE A 33 2.66 16.91 -5.91
CA ILE A 33 3.56 16.89 -7.07
C ILE A 33 2.71 16.96 -8.35
N GLY A 34 3.11 17.82 -9.27
CA GLY A 34 2.40 18.10 -10.51
C GLY A 34 2.35 16.90 -11.48
N PRO A 35 1.50 17.01 -12.53
CA PRO A 35 1.17 15.89 -13.42
C PRO A 35 2.35 15.36 -14.24
N ARG A 36 3.45 16.11 -14.37
CA ARG A 36 4.69 15.68 -15.04
C ARG A 36 5.28 14.39 -14.44
N LEU A 37 5.00 14.09 -13.16
CA LEU A 37 5.43 12.86 -12.51
C LEU A 37 4.85 11.60 -13.17
N VAL A 38 3.65 11.69 -13.72
CA VAL A 38 2.83 10.54 -14.17
C VAL A 38 2.39 10.65 -15.62
N SER A 39 2.78 11.71 -16.33
CA SER A 39 2.34 12.00 -17.70
C SER A 39 2.80 10.99 -18.74
N SER A 40 3.66 10.03 -18.38
CA SER A 40 4.09 8.93 -19.27
C SER A 40 3.25 7.66 -19.10
N TRP A 41 2.33 7.62 -18.13
CA TRP A 41 1.55 6.42 -17.85
C TRP A 41 0.51 6.15 -18.94
N PRO A 42 0.37 4.90 -19.41
CA PRO A 42 -0.73 4.53 -20.28
C PRO A 42 -2.10 4.88 -19.69
N ALA A 43 -2.30 4.69 -18.37
CA ALA A 43 -3.52 5.07 -17.66
C ALA A 43 -3.82 6.57 -17.76
N TYR A 44 -2.78 7.43 -17.69
CA TYR A 44 -2.96 8.88 -17.81
C TYR A 44 -3.53 9.28 -19.18
N HIS A 45 -3.24 8.52 -20.24
CA HIS A 45 -3.74 8.82 -21.58
C HIS A 45 -5.00 8.06 -21.96
N ALA A 46 -5.18 6.84 -21.45
CA ALA A 46 -6.24 5.94 -21.88
C ALA A 46 -7.47 5.95 -20.97
N TRP A 47 -7.32 6.25 -19.67
CA TRP A 47 -8.46 6.20 -18.73
C TRP A 47 -9.29 7.48 -18.75
N ALA A 48 -8.73 8.57 -19.24
CA ALA A 48 -9.41 9.85 -19.29
C ALA A 48 -8.94 10.72 -20.46
N SER A 49 -9.86 11.51 -20.98
CA SER A 49 -9.55 12.62 -21.87
C SER A 49 -9.13 13.85 -21.07
N HIS A 50 -7.95 14.37 -21.38
CA HIS A 50 -7.40 15.60 -20.81
C HIS A 50 -7.52 16.80 -21.77
N ALA A 51 -8.52 16.79 -22.67
CA ALA A 51 -8.77 17.89 -23.60
C ALA A 51 -9.08 19.21 -22.86
N ASP A 52 -9.75 19.12 -21.71
CA ASP A 52 -9.86 20.19 -20.72
C ASP A 52 -9.00 19.80 -19.50
N PRO A 53 -7.82 20.42 -19.31
CA PRO A 53 -6.94 20.11 -18.18
C PRO A 53 -7.56 20.39 -16.80
N ASP A 54 -8.54 21.30 -16.71
CA ASP A 54 -9.21 21.64 -15.45
C ASP A 54 -10.37 20.68 -15.14
N ASN A 55 -10.81 19.89 -16.14
CA ASN A 55 -11.93 18.98 -16.02
C ASN A 55 -11.73 17.69 -16.87
N PRO A 56 -10.77 16.83 -16.49
CA PRO A 56 -10.54 15.59 -17.21
C PRO A 56 -11.77 14.68 -17.16
N GLN A 57 -12.13 14.11 -18.32
CA GLN A 57 -13.33 13.27 -18.48
C GLN A 57 -12.93 11.80 -18.48
N ILE A 58 -13.45 11.02 -17.52
CA ILE A 58 -13.17 9.58 -17.42
C ILE A 58 -13.83 8.83 -18.58
N ASP A 59 -13.07 7.96 -19.24
CA ASP A 59 -13.56 7.07 -20.28
C ASP A 59 -14.05 5.76 -19.67
N TRP A 60 -15.29 5.79 -19.16
CA TRP A 60 -15.92 4.62 -18.56
C TRP A 60 -16.20 3.49 -19.56
N ASP A 61 -16.37 3.80 -20.85
CA ASP A 61 -16.53 2.78 -21.90
C ASP A 61 -15.22 2.00 -22.06
N TYR A 62 -14.10 2.69 -22.24
CA TYR A 62 -12.78 2.06 -22.31
C TYR A 62 -12.49 1.22 -21.06
N LEU A 63 -12.70 1.78 -19.86
CA LEU A 63 -12.43 1.07 -18.61
C LEU A 63 -13.30 -0.18 -18.46
N SER A 64 -14.58 -0.12 -18.84
CA SER A 64 -15.49 -1.26 -18.83
C SER A 64 -15.11 -2.34 -19.85
N ASP A 65 -14.67 -1.92 -21.05
CA ASP A 65 -14.26 -2.85 -22.10
C ASP A 65 -12.95 -3.58 -21.75
N VAL A 66 -12.00 -2.85 -21.16
CA VAL A 66 -10.65 -3.36 -20.90
C VAL A 66 -10.55 -4.08 -19.55
N TYR A 67 -11.18 -3.55 -18.50
CA TYR A 67 -11.06 -4.06 -17.14
C TYR A 67 -12.37 -4.61 -16.56
N GLY A 68 -13.47 -4.58 -17.33
CA GLY A 68 -14.79 -4.87 -16.81
C GLY A 68 -15.03 -6.28 -16.30
N GLU A 69 -14.23 -7.26 -16.73
CA GLU A 69 -14.34 -8.66 -16.25
C GLU A 69 -13.63 -8.90 -14.91
N TYR A 70 -12.76 -7.99 -14.47
CA TYR A 70 -12.14 -8.12 -13.15
C TYR A 70 -13.17 -7.79 -12.07
N GLU A 71 -13.16 -8.60 -11.01
CA GLU A 71 -13.93 -8.34 -9.82
C GLU A 71 -13.31 -7.19 -9.03
N VAL A 72 -14.18 -6.40 -8.40
CA VAL A 72 -13.82 -5.27 -7.57
C VAL A 72 -14.67 -5.27 -6.31
N MET A 73 -14.05 -4.91 -5.19
CA MET A 73 -14.77 -4.64 -3.95
C MET A 73 -15.34 -3.23 -4.00
N VAL A 74 -16.63 -3.12 -3.73
CA VAL A 74 -17.40 -1.88 -3.80
C VAL A 74 -17.96 -1.58 -2.43
N ALA A 75 -17.61 -0.42 -1.89
CA ALA A 75 -18.18 0.10 -0.66
C ALA A 75 -19.41 0.96 -0.96
N ASP A 76 -20.50 0.74 -0.24
CA ASP A 76 -21.67 1.62 -0.23
C ASP A 76 -21.50 2.70 0.84
N CYS A 77 -21.09 3.89 0.41
CA CYS A 77 -20.85 5.02 1.31
C CYS A 77 -22.12 5.54 2.01
N ALA A 78 -23.32 5.14 1.57
CA ALA A 78 -24.58 5.53 2.22
C ALA A 78 -25.00 4.56 3.32
N THR A 79 -24.48 3.33 3.32
CA THR A 79 -24.90 2.27 4.24
C THR A 79 -23.76 1.89 5.16
N ARG A 80 -23.97 2.08 6.46
CA ARG A 80 -23.03 1.65 7.50
C ARG A 80 -23.30 0.19 7.90
N GLU A 81 -22.25 -0.61 7.97
CA GLU A 81 -22.24 -1.97 8.47
C GLU A 81 -21.21 -2.08 9.60
N PHE A 82 -21.69 -2.23 10.84
CA PHE A 82 -20.87 -2.09 12.06
C PHE A 82 -20.12 -0.75 12.13
N SER A 83 -18.79 -0.77 12.16
CA SER A 83 -17.93 0.41 12.19
C SER A 83 -17.46 0.86 10.80
N ASP A 84 -17.78 0.12 9.72
CA ASP A 84 -17.34 0.41 8.35
C ASP A 84 -18.53 0.64 7.39
N GLN A 85 -18.23 0.98 6.15
CA GLN A 85 -19.18 0.98 5.04
C GLN A 85 -19.51 -0.45 4.62
N LYS A 86 -20.77 -0.72 4.24
CA LYS A 86 -21.17 -2.02 3.69
C LYS A 86 -20.37 -2.29 2.41
N ARG A 87 -19.86 -3.51 2.23
CA ARG A 87 -19.08 -3.90 1.05
C ARG A 87 -19.70 -5.06 0.30
N GLU A 88 -19.58 -5.04 -1.02
CA GLU A 88 -19.92 -6.16 -1.89
C GLU A 88 -18.91 -6.31 -3.02
N THR A 89 -18.72 -7.54 -3.50
CA THR A 89 -17.88 -7.81 -4.67
C THR A 89 -18.76 -7.91 -5.91
N MET A 90 -18.39 -7.20 -6.97
CA MET A 90 -19.05 -7.30 -8.27
C MET A 90 -18.05 -7.15 -9.42
N ARG A 91 -18.48 -7.45 -10.65
CA ARG A 91 -17.66 -7.17 -11.83
C ARG A 91 -17.60 -5.67 -12.07
N PHE A 92 -16.43 -5.17 -12.45
CA PHE A 92 -16.27 -3.74 -12.69
C PHE A 92 -17.21 -3.19 -13.78
N ARG A 93 -17.55 -3.98 -14.80
CA ARG A 93 -18.54 -3.56 -15.82
C ARG A 93 -19.94 -3.35 -15.26
N ASP A 94 -20.35 -4.14 -14.27
CA ASP A 94 -21.69 -4.05 -13.68
C ASP A 94 -21.78 -2.77 -12.85
N LEU A 95 -20.71 -2.43 -12.13
CA LEU A 95 -20.57 -1.15 -11.42
C LEU A 95 -20.65 0.05 -12.40
N VAL A 96 -19.90 -0.01 -13.51
CA VAL A 96 -19.94 1.05 -14.53
C VAL A 96 -21.34 1.18 -15.15
N ALA A 97 -22.03 0.07 -15.41
CA ALA A 97 -23.40 0.09 -15.93
C ALA A 97 -24.37 0.76 -14.95
N LEU A 98 -24.23 0.51 -13.64
CA LEU A 98 -25.01 1.21 -12.61
C LEU A 98 -24.78 2.72 -12.65
N TRP A 99 -23.52 3.17 -12.68
CA TRP A 99 -23.19 4.60 -12.76
C TRP A 99 -23.76 5.25 -14.03
N LYS A 100 -23.67 4.57 -15.18
CA LYS A 100 -24.23 5.05 -16.46
C LYS A 100 -25.75 5.16 -16.46
N ALA A 101 -26.43 4.28 -15.72
CA ALA A 101 -27.87 4.33 -15.54
C ALA A 101 -28.32 5.41 -14.53
N GLY A 102 -27.39 6.17 -13.92
CA GLY A 102 -27.71 7.14 -12.86
C GLY A 102 -28.01 6.48 -11.51
N HIS A 103 -27.58 5.24 -11.33
CA HIS A 103 -27.67 4.47 -10.08
C HIS A 103 -26.29 4.35 -9.43
N GLY A 104 -26.24 3.82 -8.20
CA GLY A 104 -24.97 3.54 -7.53
C GLY A 104 -24.14 4.78 -7.19
N GLY A 105 -24.77 5.96 -7.01
CA GLY A 105 -24.06 7.21 -6.69
C GLY A 105 -23.31 7.20 -5.36
N ALA A 106 -23.63 6.26 -4.45
CA ALA A 106 -22.91 6.03 -3.21
C ALA A 106 -21.88 4.89 -3.31
N LEU A 107 -21.81 4.20 -4.44
CA LEU A 107 -20.91 3.06 -4.63
C LEU A 107 -19.49 3.54 -4.97
N TYR A 108 -18.52 3.02 -4.23
CA TYR A 108 -17.12 3.36 -4.35
C TYR A 108 -16.29 2.09 -4.53
N ALA A 109 -15.73 1.89 -5.73
CA ALA A 109 -14.70 0.88 -5.92
C ALA A 109 -13.45 1.32 -5.16
N LYS A 110 -13.14 0.62 -4.08
CA LYS A 110 -12.00 0.88 -3.20
C LYS A 110 -11.23 -0.42 -3.01
N ASP A 111 -9.94 -0.31 -2.76
CA ASP A 111 -9.03 -1.42 -2.51
C ASP A 111 -8.96 -2.39 -3.71
N TRP A 112 -9.08 -1.86 -4.94
CA TRP A 112 -9.04 -2.69 -6.15
C TRP A 112 -7.60 -3.02 -6.56
N HIS A 113 -7.18 -4.26 -6.34
CA HIS A 113 -5.87 -4.80 -6.71
C HIS A 113 -5.70 -5.04 -8.22
N LEU A 114 -6.09 -4.06 -9.05
CA LEU A 114 -6.09 -4.19 -10.51
C LEU A 114 -4.69 -4.44 -11.08
N ALA A 115 -3.66 -3.83 -10.50
CA ALA A 115 -2.28 -4.02 -10.93
C ALA A 115 -1.84 -5.49 -10.80
N ARG A 116 -2.20 -6.13 -9.67
CA ARG A 116 -1.98 -7.56 -9.46
C ARG A 116 -2.81 -8.42 -10.40
N ALA A 117 -4.11 -8.14 -10.50
CA ALA A 117 -5.04 -8.91 -11.31
C ALA A 117 -4.62 -8.93 -12.79
N VAL A 118 -4.23 -7.78 -13.34
CA VAL A 118 -3.73 -7.66 -14.73
C VAL A 118 -2.39 -8.37 -14.91
N ALA A 119 -1.46 -8.25 -13.96
CA ALA A 119 -0.13 -8.86 -14.09
C ALA A 119 -0.15 -10.39 -13.98
N THR A 120 -1.15 -10.96 -13.31
CA THR A 120 -1.29 -12.41 -13.09
C THR A 120 -2.34 -13.07 -13.98
N ALA A 121 -3.12 -12.28 -14.74
CA ALA A 121 -4.07 -12.79 -15.70
C ALA A 121 -3.36 -13.73 -16.69
N ALA A 122 -3.88 -14.94 -16.85
CA ALA A 122 -3.30 -15.91 -17.75
C ALA A 122 -3.22 -15.31 -19.17
N PRO A 123 -2.08 -15.46 -19.88
CA PRO A 123 -2.05 -15.14 -21.30
C PRO A 123 -3.14 -15.98 -21.99
N PRO A 124 -3.87 -15.41 -22.96
CA PRO A 124 -4.90 -16.16 -23.66
C PRO A 124 -4.32 -17.45 -24.24
N PRO A 125 -5.06 -18.58 -24.21
CA PRO A 125 -4.58 -19.83 -24.78
C PRO A 125 -4.15 -19.58 -26.23
N SER A 126 -2.96 -20.07 -26.58
CA SER A 126 -2.38 -19.91 -27.91
C SER A 126 -3.38 -20.39 -28.98
N PRO A 127 -3.61 -19.62 -30.05
CA PRO A 127 -4.58 -20.01 -31.06
C PRO A 127 -4.09 -21.29 -31.74
N SER A 128 -4.91 -22.34 -31.65
CA SER A 128 -4.82 -23.48 -32.55
C SER A 128 -4.77 -22.98 -34.01
N PRO A 129 -3.95 -23.58 -34.89
CA PRO A 129 -3.84 -23.13 -36.27
C PRO A 129 -5.18 -23.41 -36.97
N SER A 130 -5.97 -22.37 -37.19
CA SER A 130 -7.18 -22.43 -38.03
C SER A 130 -7.30 -21.15 -38.85
N PRO A 131 -7.74 -21.24 -40.13
CA PRO A 131 -7.60 -20.14 -41.07
C PRO A 131 -8.80 -19.18 -41.04
N ALA A 132 -8.57 -17.95 -40.56
CA ALA A 132 -9.09 -16.62 -40.95
C ALA A 132 -10.61 -16.37 -41.24
N PRO A 133 -11.08 -15.10 -41.29
CA PRO A 133 -11.30 -14.23 -40.13
C PRO A 133 -12.70 -13.55 -40.13
N SER A 134 -13.28 -13.28 -38.96
CA SER A 134 -14.27 -12.21 -38.80
C SER A 134 -14.38 -11.80 -37.32
N SER A 135 -14.22 -10.49 -37.07
CA SER A 135 -14.26 -9.76 -35.79
C SER A 135 -12.92 -9.56 -35.06
N PRO A 136 -12.45 -8.30 -34.90
CA PRO A 136 -11.34 -7.98 -34.02
C PRO A 136 -11.89 -7.70 -32.61
N SER A 137 -12.19 -8.74 -31.83
CA SER A 137 -12.28 -8.61 -30.37
C SER A 137 -11.07 -9.28 -29.74
N ARG A 138 -9.89 -8.83 -30.16
CA ARG A 138 -8.63 -9.12 -29.49
C ARG A 138 -8.43 -8.02 -28.45
N GLY A 139 -8.71 -8.29 -27.19
CA GLY A 139 -8.10 -7.49 -26.12
C GLY A 139 -6.58 -7.63 -26.27
N PRO A 140 -5.80 -6.52 -26.32
CA PRO A 140 -4.35 -6.63 -26.31
C PRO A 140 -3.91 -7.40 -25.06
N ALA A 141 -2.77 -8.08 -25.11
CA ALA A 141 -2.09 -8.45 -23.87
C ALA A 141 -1.89 -7.13 -23.10
N LEU A 142 -2.59 -6.94 -21.98
CA LEU A 142 -2.50 -5.69 -21.24
C LEU A 142 -1.07 -5.57 -20.70
N GLY A 143 -0.28 -4.68 -21.29
CA GLY A 143 0.91 -4.17 -20.63
C GLY A 143 0.52 -3.44 -19.34
N SER A 144 1.51 -3.17 -18.49
CA SER A 144 1.26 -2.38 -17.27
C SER A 144 0.66 -1.02 -17.62
N PHE A 145 -0.43 -0.62 -16.94
CA PHE A 145 -1.11 0.65 -17.17
C PHE A 145 -0.41 1.84 -16.48
N TYR A 146 0.57 1.57 -15.63
CA TYR A 146 1.44 2.58 -15.01
C TYR A 146 2.77 1.95 -14.59
N THR A 147 3.71 2.78 -14.17
CA THR A 147 4.93 2.35 -13.49
C THR A 147 5.07 3.11 -12.18
N THR A 148 5.60 2.46 -11.14
CA THR A 148 5.87 3.12 -9.86
C THR A 148 6.85 4.28 -10.08
N PRO A 149 6.51 5.53 -9.72
CA PRO A 149 7.40 6.67 -9.91
C PRO A 149 8.71 6.48 -9.14
N ALA A 150 9.82 6.98 -9.71
CA ALA A 150 11.17 6.84 -9.15
C ALA A 150 11.26 7.22 -7.65
N LEU A 151 10.51 8.25 -7.23
CA LEU A 151 10.48 8.74 -5.84
C LEU A 151 9.97 7.71 -4.82
N PHE A 152 9.20 6.73 -5.26
CA PHE A 152 8.51 5.75 -4.43
C PHE A 152 8.97 4.31 -4.72
N ARG A 153 10.10 4.14 -5.43
CA ARG A 153 10.59 2.81 -5.84
C ARG A 153 11.24 2.01 -4.73
N ASP A 154 11.80 2.67 -3.72
CA ASP A 154 12.30 2.01 -2.51
C ASP A 154 11.11 1.61 -1.63
N ASP A 155 10.36 0.61 -2.06
CA ASP A 155 9.14 0.13 -1.42
C ASP A 155 9.32 -1.32 -0.98
N TRP A 156 9.50 -1.50 0.32
CA TRP A 156 9.78 -2.80 0.91
C TRP A 156 8.53 -3.67 0.97
N MET A 157 7.34 -3.05 1.10
CA MET A 157 6.06 -3.77 1.17
C MET A 157 5.78 -4.43 -0.16
N ASN A 158 5.72 -3.63 -1.24
CA ASN A 158 5.36 -4.17 -2.55
C ASN A 158 6.47 -5.01 -3.18
N ALA A 159 7.75 -4.76 -2.87
CA ALA A 159 8.83 -5.66 -3.27
C ALA A 159 8.64 -7.07 -2.69
N TYR A 160 8.43 -7.16 -1.37
CA TYR A 160 8.20 -8.43 -0.69
C TYR A 160 6.90 -9.11 -1.16
N TYR A 161 5.80 -8.37 -1.19
CA TYR A 161 4.48 -8.92 -1.55
C TYR A 161 4.44 -9.43 -2.98
N SER A 162 5.02 -8.67 -3.93
CA SER A 162 5.08 -9.08 -5.33
C SER A 162 5.88 -10.37 -5.51
N ALA A 163 6.98 -10.54 -4.76
CA ALA A 163 7.88 -11.69 -4.87
C ALA A 163 7.39 -12.92 -4.09
N CYS A 164 6.73 -12.73 -2.95
CA CYS A 164 6.49 -13.81 -1.98
C CYS A 164 5.02 -14.11 -1.72
N THR A 165 4.09 -13.34 -2.26
CA THR A 165 2.65 -13.49 -1.96
C THR A 165 1.79 -13.43 -3.22
N ALA A 166 0.49 -13.67 -3.06
CA ALA A 166 -0.52 -13.52 -4.09
C ALA A 166 -1.09 -12.09 -4.20
N ASP A 167 -0.66 -11.17 -3.34
CA ASP A 167 -1.29 -9.89 -3.09
C ASP A 167 -0.33 -8.71 -3.33
N ASP A 168 -0.82 -7.47 -3.22
CA ASP A 168 -0.02 -6.24 -3.26
C ASP A 168 -0.68 -5.10 -2.46
N PHE A 169 0.03 -3.98 -2.28
CA PHE A 169 -0.48 -2.76 -1.67
C PHE A 169 -0.63 -1.66 -2.72
N ARG A 170 -1.19 -2.03 -3.88
CA ARG A 170 -1.36 -1.15 -5.04
C ARG A 170 -2.81 -1.19 -5.48
N PHE A 171 -3.49 -0.07 -5.30
CA PHE A 171 -4.92 0.01 -5.42
C PHE A 171 -5.34 0.98 -6.51
N VAL A 172 -6.46 0.66 -7.17
CA VAL A 172 -7.22 1.60 -7.99
C VAL A 172 -8.49 1.96 -7.25
N TYR A 173 -8.77 3.25 -7.08
CA TYR A 173 -10.03 3.71 -6.51
C TYR A 173 -10.84 4.42 -7.59
N ALA A 174 -12.13 4.09 -7.70
CA ALA A 174 -13.04 4.71 -8.67
C ALA A 174 -14.43 4.92 -8.05
N GLY A 175 -14.99 6.12 -8.18
CA GLY A 175 -16.27 6.43 -7.56
C GLY A 175 -16.93 7.69 -8.11
N ALA A 176 -18.23 7.80 -7.84
CA ALA A 176 -19.01 9.00 -8.14
C ALA A 176 -18.68 10.15 -7.17
N ALA A 177 -19.20 11.34 -7.47
CA ALA A 177 -19.13 12.47 -6.54
C ALA A 177 -19.78 12.09 -5.19
N HIS A 178 -19.22 12.62 -4.10
CA HIS A 178 -19.61 12.41 -2.70
C HIS A 178 -19.30 11.04 -2.09
N THR A 179 -18.82 10.09 -2.87
CA THR A 179 -18.14 8.91 -2.31
C THR A 179 -16.89 9.35 -1.54
N PHE A 180 -16.59 8.67 -0.43
CA PHE A 180 -15.54 9.11 0.49
C PHE A 180 -14.93 7.94 1.27
N THR A 181 -13.68 8.12 1.67
CA THR A 181 -13.08 7.29 2.71
C THR A 181 -13.15 8.05 4.04
N PRO A 182 -13.70 7.44 5.12
CA PRO A 182 -13.79 8.06 6.44
C PRO A 182 -12.44 8.52 7.01
N LEU A 183 -12.48 9.34 8.07
CA LEU A 183 -11.28 9.80 8.77
C LEU A 183 -10.43 8.63 9.26
N HIS A 184 -9.11 8.72 9.06
CA HIS A 184 -8.27 7.58 9.29
C HIS A 184 -6.73 7.75 9.17
N ARG A 185 -5.92 6.75 9.62
CA ARG A 185 -4.46 6.60 9.36
C ARG A 185 -4.06 5.27 8.72
N ASP A 186 -3.11 5.29 7.78
CA ASP A 186 -2.68 4.13 6.98
C ASP A 186 -2.24 2.96 7.88
N VAL A 187 -2.53 1.73 7.44
CA VAL A 187 -2.20 0.52 8.20
C VAL A 187 -0.70 0.49 8.46
N TYR A 188 -0.33 0.08 9.68
CA TYR A 188 1.06 0.05 10.16
C TYR A 188 1.77 1.40 10.24
N ALA A 189 1.12 2.54 9.99
CA ALA A 189 1.83 3.80 9.72
C ALA A 189 2.77 3.68 8.50
N SER A 190 2.34 2.94 7.47
CA SER A 190 2.94 3.05 6.14
C SER A 190 2.89 4.48 5.63
N TYR A 191 3.74 4.79 4.65
CA TYR A 191 3.47 5.93 3.78
C TYR A 191 2.41 5.54 2.76
N SER A 192 1.85 6.55 2.11
CA SER A 192 1.09 6.34 0.89
C SER A 192 1.34 7.46 -0.13
N TRP A 193 1.03 7.16 -1.39
CA TRP A 193 0.86 8.17 -2.42
C TRP A 193 -0.42 7.90 -3.21
N SER A 194 -1.04 8.97 -3.72
CA SER A 194 -2.27 8.94 -4.49
C SER A 194 -2.14 9.80 -5.73
N THR A 195 -2.28 9.20 -6.92
CA THR A 195 -2.37 9.94 -8.18
C THR A 195 -3.81 9.93 -8.66
N ASN A 196 -4.44 11.11 -8.65
CA ASN A 196 -5.75 11.25 -9.26
C ASN A 196 -5.59 11.35 -10.80
N VAL A 197 -5.94 10.29 -11.52
CA VAL A 197 -5.85 10.25 -12.98
C VAL A 197 -6.92 11.17 -13.57
N ALA A 198 -8.13 11.15 -13.01
CA ALA A 198 -9.17 12.10 -13.35
C ALA A 198 -10.11 12.38 -12.16
N GLY A 199 -10.79 13.53 -12.23
CA GLY A 199 -11.67 14.04 -11.19
C GLY A 199 -10.99 14.99 -10.20
N ARG A 200 -11.66 15.28 -9.09
CA ARG A 200 -11.15 16.12 -8.00
C ARG A 200 -11.48 15.52 -6.66
N LYS A 201 -10.49 15.48 -5.77
CA LYS A 201 -10.64 15.00 -4.39
C LYS A 201 -10.37 16.12 -3.41
N ARG A 202 -11.13 16.17 -2.32
CA ARG A 202 -10.84 16.99 -1.14
C ARG A 202 -10.14 16.12 -0.10
N TRP A 203 -9.09 16.67 0.48
CA TRP A 203 -8.26 16.00 1.48
C TRP A 203 -8.25 16.83 2.76
N TRP A 204 -8.57 16.19 3.87
CA TRP A 204 -8.29 16.72 5.20
C TRP A 204 -7.09 15.98 5.74
N LEU A 205 -6.02 16.66 6.17
CA LEU A 205 -4.84 16.04 6.76
C LEU A 205 -4.59 16.61 8.16
N PHE A 206 -4.36 15.74 9.13
CA PHE A 206 -4.12 16.06 10.52
C PHE A 206 -2.73 15.58 10.94
N PRO A 207 -1.84 16.48 11.39
CA PRO A 207 -0.48 16.12 11.82
C PRO A 207 -0.48 15.00 12.85
N SER A 208 0.48 14.07 12.74
CA SER A 208 0.62 12.96 13.70
C SER A 208 0.76 13.43 15.16
N ALA A 209 1.38 14.59 15.37
CA ALA A 209 1.52 15.22 16.70
C ALA A 209 0.17 15.67 17.30
N GLN A 210 -0.86 15.87 16.48
CA GLN A 210 -2.20 16.28 16.90
C GLN A 210 -3.17 15.10 17.01
N THR A 211 -2.76 13.89 16.60
CA THR A 211 -3.55 12.66 16.70
C THR A 211 -4.19 12.44 18.08
N PRO A 212 -3.53 12.67 19.22
CA PRO A 212 -4.16 12.50 20.53
C PRO A 212 -5.39 13.39 20.78
N LEU A 213 -5.52 14.49 20.01
CA LEU A 213 -6.62 15.45 20.15
C LEU A 213 -7.87 15.04 19.36
N LEU A 214 -7.75 14.07 18.44
CA LEU A 214 -8.85 13.68 17.54
C LEU A 214 -9.89 12.77 18.21
N GLY A 215 -9.65 12.32 19.45
CA GLY A 215 -10.66 11.67 20.29
C GLY A 215 -11.43 10.56 19.57
N GLY A 216 -10.73 9.51 19.09
CA GLY A 216 -11.35 8.37 18.43
C GLY A 216 -10.36 7.54 17.61
N GLU A 217 -10.46 6.22 17.70
CA GLU A 217 -9.76 5.26 16.85
C GLU A 217 -10.28 5.37 15.41
N ALA A 218 -9.42 5.69 14.42
CA ALA A 218 -9.84 5.71 13.00
C ALA A 218 -8.66 5.35 12.03
N ARG A 219 -8.89 4.55 10.95
CA ARG A 219 -7.90 3.74 10.16
C ARG A 219 -8.05 3.77 8.59
N GLY A 220 -6.92 3.83 7.80
CA GLY A 220 -6.35 4.85 6.80
C GLY A 220 -6.49 4.98 5.25
N ASP A 221 -5.75 5.98 4.68
CA ASP A 221 -5.04 6.29 3.36
C ASP A 221 -5.30 7.65 2.59
N VAL A 222 -4.41 8.64 2.31
CA VAL A 222 -2.95 8.88 2.12
C VAL A 222 -2.36 10.11 2.87
N VAL A 223 -1.19 9.93 3.48
CA VAL A 223 -0.69 10.84 4.53
C VAL A 223 0.78 10.52 4.90
N PRO A 224 1.60 11.44 5.44
CA PRO A 224 2.90 11.05 5.99
C PRO A 224 2.71 10.04 7.13
N SER A 225 3.57 9.03 7.26
CA SER A 225 3.46 7.95 8.27
C SER A 225 2.84 8.44 9.59
N GLY A 226 1.64 7.92 9.90
CA GLY A 226 0.92 8.16 11.15
C GLY A 226 0.06 9.43 11.24
N TRP A 227 -0.12 10.17 10.14
CA TRP A 227 -1.10 11.27 10.11
C TRP A 227 -2.54 10.74 9.97
N TYR A 228 -3.52 11.47 10.50
CA TYR A 228 -4.92 11.18 10.23
C TYR A 228 -5.40 11.98 9.03
N HIS A 229 -6.36 11.48 8.28
CA HIS A 229 -6.87 12.17 7.10
C HIS A 229 -8.19 11.56 6.62
N GLN A 230 -8.92 12.31 5.81
CA GLN A 230 -10.18 11.91 5.20
C GLN A 230 -10.16 12.35 3.73
N VAL A 231 -10.84 11.60 2.86
CA VAL A 231 -10.87 11.90 1.42
C VAL A 231 -12.29 11.86 0.89
N GLU A 232 -12.72 12.92 0.21
CA GLU A 232 -14.02 13.01 -0.47
C GLU A 232 -13.81 13.23 -1.98
N ASN A 233 -14.48 12.44 -2.81
CA ASN A 233 -14.54 12.69 -4.25
C ASN A 233 -15.52 13.85 -4.53
N LEU A 234 -15.03 14.99 -5.01
CA LEU A 234 -15.86 16.16 -5.34
C LEU A 234 -16.53 16.04 -6.71
N THR A 235 -16.00 15.17 -7.56
CA THR A 235 -16.54 14.79 -8.86
C THR A 235 -16.44 13.28 -9.00
N ALA A 236 -16.89 12.71 -10.12
CA ALA A 236 -16.45 11.36 -10.48
C ALA A 236 -14.91 11.33 -10.53
N CYS A 237 -14.30 10.31 -9.93
CA CYS A 237 -12.85 10.19 -9.78
C CYS A 237 -12.37 8.78 -10.13
N ILE A 238 -11.15 8.70 -10.65
CA ILE A 238 -10.37 7.47 -10.72
C ILE A 238 -8.91 7.78 -10.35
N SER A 239 -8.34 6.99 -9.44
CA SER A 239 -6.99 7.19 -8.92
C SER A 239 -6.22 5.90 -8.77
N ILE A 240 -4.89 6.01 -8.81
CA ILE A 240 -3.94 4.94 -8.51
C ILE A 240 -3.24 5.29 -7.19
N ASN A 241 -3.17 4.33 -6.28
CA ASN A 241 -2.83 4.53 -4.87
C ASN A 241 -1.92 3.41 -4.39
N HIS A 242 -0.84 3.71 -3.68
CA HIS A 242 -0.01 2.67 -3.05
C HIS A 242 0.13 2.96 -1.56
N ASN A 243 0.10 1.92 -0.74
CA ASN A 243 0.77 1.96 0.57
C ASN A 243 2.17 1.39 0.41
N TRP A 244 3.14 2.03 1.05
CA TRP A 244 4.53 1.64 0.95
C TRP A 244 5.31 1.96 2.23
N CYS A 245 6.41 1.25 2.44
CA CYS A 245 7.33 1.56 3.53
C CYS A 245 8.77 1.35 3.09
N ASN A 246 9.69 1.96 3.83
CA ASN A 246 11.11 1.71 3.67
C ASN A 246 11.85 1.94 4.99
N SER A 247 13.19 1.97 4.93
CA SER A 247 14.01 2.22 6.12
C SER A 247 13.67 3.53 6.86
N VAL A 248 13.12 4.54 6.18
CA VAL A 248 12.81 5.84 6.82
C VAL A 248 11.70 5.69 7.85
N ASN A 249 10.55 5.13 7.49
CA ASN A 249 9.42 4.93 8.41
C ASN A 249 9.43 3.58 9.13
N LEU A 250 10.39 2.68 8.86
CA LEU A 250 10.47 1.37 9.53
C LEU A 250 10.33 1.44 11.07
N PRO A 251 10.96 2.39 11.80
CA PRO A 251 10.76 2.47 13.25
C PRO A 251 9.32 2.81 13.67
N ALA A 252 8.61 3.62 12.89
CA ALA A 252 7.19 3.89 13.13
C ALA A 252 6.33 2.66 12.80
N LEU A 253 6.69 1.94 11.73
CA LEU A 253 6.08 0.66 11.35
C LEU A 253 6.21 -0.38 12.48
N TYR A 254 7.42 -0.53 13.02
CA TYR A 254 7.74 -1.41 14.13
C TYR A 254 6.95 -1.03 15.40
N ALA A 255 6.94 0.24 15.78
CA ALA A 255 6.17 0.71 16.93
C ALA A 255 4.66 0.45 16.77
N SER A 256 4.13 0.60 15.54
CA SER A 256 2.73 0.28 15.22
C SER A 256 2.43 -1.21 15.37
N MET A 257 3.35 -2.09 14.93
CA MET A 257 3.25 -3.54 15.15
C MET A 257 3.26 -3.90 16.64
N CYS A 258 4.17 -3.33 17.43
CA CYS A 258 4.20 -3.52 18.88
C CYS A 258 2.85 -3.13 19.52
N ALA A 259 2.35 -1.93 19.22
CA ALA A 259 1.09 -1.43 19.76
C ALA A 259 -0.10 -2.32 19.38
N LYS A 260 -0.12 -2.86 18.14
CA LYS A 260 -1.16 -3.78 17.68
C LYS A 260 -1.11 -5.12 18.41
N VAL A 261 0.08 -5.69 18.61
CA VAL A 261 0.24 -6.93 19.38
C VAL A 261 -0.26 -6.71 20.81
N GLU A 262 0.16 -5.64 21.49
CA GLU A 262 -0.28 -5.33 22.85
C GLU A 262 -1.80 -5.05 22.94
N GLU A 263 -2.40 -4.44 21.91
CA GLU A 263 -3.85 -4.23 21.82
C GLU A 263 -4.60 -5.57 21.78
N VAL A 264 -4.15 -6.50 20.95
CA VAL A 264 -4.73 -7.84 20.85
C VAL A 264 -4.50 -8.64 22.13
N GLU A 265 -3.31 -8.57 22.73
CA GLU A 265 -3.03 -9.20 24.02
C GLU A 265 -3.99 -8.72 25.11
N ARG A 266 -4.22 -7.40 25.22
CA ARG A 266 -5.20 -6.84 26.15
C ARG A 266 -6.63 -7.27 25.85
N ALA A 267 -6.99 -7.36 24.57
CA ALA A 267 -8.34 -7.77 24.17
C ALA A 267 -8.63 -9.26 24.47
N LEU A 268 -7.59 -10.07 24.68
CA LEU A 268 -7.68 -11.52 24.89
C LEU A 268 -7.17 -11.95 26.28
N GLU A 269 -7.05 -11.04 27.24
CA GLU A 269 -6.48 -11.31 28.57
C GLU A 269 -7.19 -12.48 29.29
N ASP A 270 -8.50 -12.60 29.13
CA ASP A 270 -9.30 -13.71 29.66
C ASP A 270 -8.91 -15.08 29.10
N VAL A 271 -8.57 -15.14 27.80
CA VAL A 271 -8.05 -16.34 27.15
C VAL A 271 -6.69 -16.72 27.71
N GLN A 272 -5.83 -15.73 28.00
CA GLN A 272 -4.52 -15.96 28.62
C GLN A 272 -4.68 -16.65 29.98
N GLU A 273 -5.57 -16.14 30.84
CA GLU A 273 -5.83 -16.70 32.17
C GLU A 273 -6.30 -18.16 32.09
N LEU A 274 -7.20 -18.46 31.16
CA LEU A 274 -7.72 -19.82 30.95
C LEU A 274 -6.63 -20.80 30.48
N LEU A 275 -5.77 -20.37 29.57
CA LEU A 275 -4.64 -21.18 29.08
C LEU A 275 -3.63 -21.43 30.20
N ALA A 276 -3.30 -20.40 30.98
CA ALA A 276 -2.33 -20.50 32.07
C ALA A 276 -2.76 -21.49 33.17
N GLN A 277 -4.07 -21.66 33.38
CA GLN A 277 -4.61 -22.61 34.37
C GLN A 277 -4.62 -24.07 33.89
N ASN A 278 -4.72 -24.30 32.57
CA ASN A 278 -5.05 -25.62 32.02
C ASN A 278 -3.99 -26.21 31.08
N GLY A 279 -3.01 -25.42 30.62
CA GLY A 279 -2.05 -25.80 29.58
C GLY A 279 -0.62 -26.05 30.07
N THR A 280 0.03 -27.09 29.53
CA THR A 280 1.46 -27.36 29.77
C THR A 280 2.41 -26.48 28.95
N ASP A 281 1.97 -25.99 27.78
CA ASP A 281 2.66 -25.01 26.91
C ASP A 281 1.75 -23.81 26.62
N TRP A 282 1.15 -23.27 27.67
CA TRP A 282 0.17 -22.20 27.53
C TRP A 282 0.75 -20.93 26.91
N ARG A 283 2.06 -20.67 27.06
CA ARG A 283 2.74 -19.51 26.48
C ARG A 283 2.87 -19.62 24.97
N GLY A 284 3.31 -20.77 24.45
CA GLY A 284 3.39 -20.99 23.00
C GLY A 284 2.02 -20.91 22.34
N GLU A 285 0.99 -21.48 22.98
CA GLU A 285 -0.39 -21.41 22.49
C GLU A 285 -0.96 -19.98 22.54
N TRP A 286 -0.75 -19.26 23.64
CA TRP A 286 -1.11 -17.85 23.77
C TRP A 286 -0.49 -16.99 22.66
N THR A 287 0.82 -17.07 22.48
CA THR A 287 1.53 -16.30 21.46
C THR A 287 1.00 -16.61 20.06
N ARG A 288 0.69 -17.88 19.74
CA ARG A 288 0.12 -18.26 18.45
C ARG A 288 -1.25 -17.62 18.22
N ILE A 289 -2.14 -17.67 19.21
CA ILE A 289 -3.48 -17.08 19.13
C ILE A 289 -3.37 -15.56 18.90
N VAL A 290 -2.51 -14.88 19.66
CA VAL A 290 -2.28 -13.45 19.50
C VAL A 290 -1.78 -13.13 18.09
N GLN A 291 -0.77 -13.85 17.59
CA GLN A 291 -0.23 -13.61 16.25
C GLN A 291 -1.26 -13.89 15.14
N ASP A 292 -2.08 -14.93 15.28
CA ASP A 292 -3.16 -15.24 14.33
C ASP A 292 -4.22 -14.14 14.29
N VAL A 293 -4.58 -13.57 15.45
CA VAL A 293 -5.56 -12.47 15.52
C VAL A 293 -4.97 -11.17 14.98
N VAL A 294 -3.70 -10.87 15.30
CA VAL A 294 -2.98 -9.71 14.74
C VAL A 294 -2.90 -9.79 13.22
N GLU A 295 -2.57 -10.96 12.65
CA GLU A 295 -2.55 -11.15 11.20
C GLU A 295 -3.93 -10.98 10.57
N LYS A 296 -5.01 -11.45 11.21
CA LYS A 296 -6.37 -11.30 10.67
C LYS A 296 -6.93 -9.88 10.80
N ASP A 297 -6.60 -9.14 11.87
CA ASP A 297 -7.09 -7.77 12.11
C ASP A 297 -6.30 -6.73 11.31
N ALA A 298 -4.99 -6.89 11.19
CA ALA A 298 -4.12 -5.91 10.56
C ALA A 298 -3.61 -6.36 9.18
N GLY A 299 -3.41 -7.66 8.98
CA GLY A 299 -2.84 -8.27 7.76
C GLY A 299 -1.45 -8.90 7.95
N TRP A 300 -0.69 -8.52 8.99
CA TRP A 300 0.70 -8.93 9.24
C TRP A 300 0.85 -9.42 10.67
N ASN A 301 1.61 -10.50 10.85
CA ASN A 301 2.20 -10.90 12.13
C ASN A 301 3.72 -10.58 12.13
N TRP A 302 4.42 -10.94 13.21
CA TRP A 302 5.87 -10.72 13.30
C TRP A 302 6.67 -11.48 12.24
N VAL A 303 6.20 -12.65 11.78
CA VAL A 303 6.88 -13.41 10.72
C VAL A 303 6.86 -12.64 9.41
N THR A 304 5.69 -12.10 9.02
CA THR A 304 5.53 -11.30 7.81
C THR A 304 6.39 -10.03 7.88
N PHE A 305 6.35 -9.30 9.01
CA PHE A 305 7.17 -8.11 9.21
C PHE A 305 8.67 -8.40 9.02
N TRP A 306 9.22 -9.40 9.71
CA TRP A 306 10.65 -9.68 9.65
C TRP A 306 11.08 -10.33 8.33
N LYS A 307 10.21 -11.08 7.64
CA LYS A 307 10.49 -11.56 6.28
C LYS A 307 10.57 -10.41 5.28
N MET A 308 9.68 -9.42 5.39
CA MET A 308 9.76 -8.21 4.56
C MET A 308 11.06 -7.45 4.82
N VAL A 309 11.44 -7.23 6.09
CA VAL A 309 12.72 -6.57 6.43
C VAL A 309 13.91 -7.36 5.87
N LEU A 310 13.93 -8.69 6.05
CA LEU A 310 14.99 -9.53 5.52
C LEU A 310 15.10 -9.44 4.00
N HIS A 311 13.97 -9.50 3.29
CA HIS A 311 13.94 -9.38 1.84
C HIS A 311 14.50 -8.04 1.39
N ALA A 312 14.07 -6.93 2.01
CA ALA A 312 14.60 -5.60 1.71
C ALA A 312 16.12 -5.48 1.98
N LEU A 313 16.62 -6.05 3.08
CA LEU A 313 18.05 -6.09 3.38
C LEU A 313 18.83 -6.90 2.34
N ARG A 314 18.29 -8.01 1.84
CA ARG A 314 18.93 -8.81 0.78
C ARG A 314 18.97 -8.07 -0.56
N ILE A 315 17.92 -7.32 -0.89
CA ILE A 315 17.90 -6.45 -2.07
C ILE A 315 18.98 -5.37 -1.94
N ALA A 316 18.98 -4.64 -0.83
CA ALA A 316 19.91 -3.55 -0.59
C ALA A 316 21.38 -4.05 -0.50
N SER A 317 21.58 -5.26 0.03
CA SER A 317 22.90 -5.91 0.06
C SER A 317 23.37 -6.50 -1.27
N GLY A 318 22.47 -6.59 -2.27
CA GLY A 318 22.75 -7.22 -3.56
C GLY A 318 22.78 -8.75 -3.51
N CYS A 319 22.24 -9.36 -2.45
CA CYS A 319 22.20 -10.80 -2.24
C CYS A 319 20.92 -11.49 -2.72
N GLU A 320 19.91 -10.74 -3.19
CA GLU A 320 18.65 -11.29 -3.71
C GLU A 320 18.61 -11.27 -5.26
N ASP A 321 18.26 -12.40 -5.88
CA ASP A 321 17.90 -12.47 -7.29
C ASP A 321 16.40 -12.15 -7.45
N GLN A 322 16.07 -11.14 -8.25
CA GLN A 322 14.70 -10.66 -8.48
C GLN A 322 14.13 -11.02 -9.85
N THR A 323 14.78 -11.91 -10.60
CA THR A 323 14.37 -12.29 -11.97
C THR A 323 12.95 -12.82 -12.10
N SER A 324 12.32 -13.26 -11.00
CA SER A 324 10.94 -13.76 -10.96
C SER A 324 9.90 -12.80 -10.36
N SER A 325 10.32 -11.64 -9.84
CA SER A 325 9.41 -10.68 -9.20
C SER A 325 8.68 -9.80 -10.21
N LEU A 326 7.40 -9.52 -9.95
CA LEU A 326 6.64 -8.48 -10.67
C LEU A 326 7.04 -7.05 -10.24
N TRP A 327 7.88 -6.93 -9.22
CA TRP A 327 8.37 -5.65 -8.72
C TRP A 327 9.76 -5.36 -9.27
N GLU A 328 9.94 -4.17 -9.84
CA GLU A 328 11.24 -3.71 -10.32
C GLU A 328 12.00 -3.01 -9.19
N PRO A 329 13.13 -3.54 -8.70
CA PRO A 329 13.84 -2.98 -7.56
C PRO A 329 14.43 -1.60 -7.83
N ALA A 330 14.35 -0.71 -6.85
CA ALA A 330 14.99 0.60 -6.91
C ALA A 330 16.47 0.51 -7.27
N SER A 331 16.93 1.39 -8.15
CA SER A 331 18.36 1.58 -8.37
C SER A 331 19.00 2.22 -7.14
N PRO A 332 20.32 2.07 -6.91
CA PRO A 332 20.99 2.59 -5.72
C PRO A 332 20.76 4.09 -5.47
N GLU A 333 20.62 4.89 -6.53
CA GLU A 333 20.40 6.33 -6.48
C GLU A 333 19.00 6.71 -5.96
N LEU A 334 18.08 5.75 -5.93
CA LEU A 334 16.70 5.89 -5.45
C LEU A 334 16.49 5.26 -4.06
N THR A 335 17.59 4.87 -3.38
CA THR A 335 17.55 4.26 -2.06
C THR A 335 18.44 5.03 -1.07
N PRO A 336 18.12 5.05 0.23
CA PRO A 336 19.04 5.58 1.23
C PRO A 336 20.32 4.73 1.29
N PRO A 337 21.48 5.32 1.67
CA PRO A 337 22.72 4.55 1.83
C PRO A 337 22.56 3.37 2.79
N TRP A 338 23.32 2.29 2.56
CA TRP A 338 23.28 1.09 3.41
C TRP A 338 23.50 1.39 4.90
N SER A 339 24.41 2.31 5.22
CA SER A 339 24.65 2.76 6.59
C SER A 339 23.40 3.38 7.25
N PHE A 340 22.63 4.15 6.50
CA PHE A 340 21.35 4.70 6.94
C PHE A 340 20.34 3.58 7.17
N ILE A 341 20.19 2.65 6.22
CA ILE A 341 19.27 1.50 6.34
C ILE A 341 19.57 0.71 7.63
N LYS A 342 20.84 0.34 7.86
CA LYS A 342 21.26 -0.37 9.07
C LYS A 342 20.95 0.43 10.34
N ALA A 343 21.21 1.74 10.35
CA ALA A 343 20.92 2.60 11.49
C ALA A 343 19.43 2.67 11.85
N ARG A 344 18.52 2.42 10.89
CA ARG A 344 17.07 2.36 11.13
C ARG A 344 16.59 0.98 11.55
N VAL A 345 17.17 -0.08 11.01
CA VAL A 345 16.77 -1.47 11.30
C VAL A 345 17.35 -1.96 12.64
N ARG A 346 18.60 -1.64 12.95
CA ARG A 346 19.33 -2.15 14.13
C ARG A 346 18.60 -1.90 15.45
N PRO A 347 18.07 -0.70 15.75
CA PRO A 347 17.36 -0.47 17.01
C PRO A 347 16.08 -1.29 17.12
N CYS A 348 15.31 -1.43 16.03
CA CYS A 348 14.10 -2.26 16.00
C CYS A 348 14.43 -3.73 16.25
N PHE A 349 15.51 -4.22 15.63
CA PHE A 349 16.00 -5.59 15.81
C PHE A 349 16.44 -5.85 17.26
N ASP A 350 17.28 -4.95 17.82
CA ASP A 350 17.81 -5.10 19.17
C ASP A 350 16.73 -4.98 20.23
N ASP A 351 15.71 -4.15 20.01
CA ASP A 351 14.51 -4.10 20.85
C ASP A 351 13.74 -5.42 20.77
N PHE A 352 13.44 -5.90 19.55
CA PHE A 352 12.62 -7.07 19.31
C PHE A 352 13.14 -8.34 20.00
N ILE A 353 14.44 -8.62 19.88
CA ILE A 353 15.06 -9.80 20.50
C ILE A 353 15.13 -9.73 22.03
N ARG A 354 14.86 -8.56 22.62
CA ARG A 354 14.85 -8.33 24.08
C ARG A 354 13.45 -8.14 24.65
N ARG A 355 12.40 -8.21 23.83
CA ARG A 355 11.00 -8.09 24.26
C ARG A 355 10.64 -9.18 25.27
N GLU A 356 9.88 -8.80 26.29
CA GLU A 356 9.44 -9.69 27.38
C GLU A 356 8.49 -10.78 26.90
N GLN A 357 7.75 -10.52 25.83
CA GLN A 357 6.86 -11.48 25.18
C GLN A 357 7.63 -12.66 24.54
N CYS A 358 8.93 -12.52 24.29
CA CYS A 358 9.80 -13.54 23.71
C CYS A 358 9.25 -14.13 22.39
N GLU A 359 8.57 -13.32 21.56
CA GLU A 359 7.93 -13.83 20.33
C GLU A 359 8.96 -14.45 19.38
N PHE A 360 10.19 -13.93 19.37
CA PHE A 360 11.33 -14.49 18.63
C PHE A 360 11.57 -15.99 18.91
N GLU A 361 11.28 -16.45 20.13
CA GLU A 361 11.48 -17.86 20.51
C GLU A 361 10.22 -18.70 20.35
N LEU A 362 9.05 -18.11 20.61
CA LEU A 362 7.77 -18.81 20.71
C LEU A 362 7.00 -18.89 19.39
N VAL A 363 7.23 -17.94 18.46
CA VAL A 363 6.57 -17.95 17.16
C VAL A 363 7.30 -18.89 16.21
N GLU A 364 6.58 -19.90 15.71
CA GLU A 364 7.14 -20.91 14.81
C GLU A 364 7.74 -20.28 13.55
N GLY A 365 8.97 -20.68 13.22
CA GLY A 365 9.70 -20.19 12.04
C GLY A 365 10.27 -18.78 12.17
N LEU A 366 9.94 -18.01 13.22
CA LEU A 366 10.41 -16.64 13.37
C LEU A 366 11.91 -16.55 13.70
N ARG A 367 12.41 -17.45 14.56
CA ARG A 367 13.82 -17.47 14.96
C ARG A 367 14.77 -17.47 13.76
N GLY A 368 14.56 -18.37 12.80
CA GLY A 368 15.41 -18.46 11.61
C GLY A 368 15.38 -17.21 10.74
N VAL A 369 14.23 -16.52 10.66
CA VAL A 369 14.10 -15.26 9.91
C VAL A 369 14.87 -14.14 10.61
N VAL A 370 14.70 -14.00 11.91
CA VAL A 370 15.36 -12.95 12.72
C VAL A 370 16.87 -13.20 12.79
N ASP A 371 17.33 -14.44 12.94
CA ASP A 371 18.77 -14.77 12.88
C ASP A 371 19.38 -14.37 11.52
N ALA A 372 18.65 -14.59 10.42
CA ALA A 372 19.07 -14.16 9.09
C ALA A 372 19.10 -12.63 8.93
N VAL A 373 18.16 -11.90 9.56
CA VAL A 373 18.21 -10.44 9.65
C VAL A 373 19.45 -10.00 10.42
N GLY A 374 19.73 -10.62 11.56
CA GLY A 374 20.93 -10.38 12.36
C GLY A 374 22.21 -10.56 11.55
N ALA A 375 22.29 -11.64 10.76
CA ALA A 375 23.42 -11.89 9.85
C ALA A 375 23.52 -10.83 8.74
N ALA A 376 22.40 -10.45 8.11
CA ALA A 376 22.38 -9.41 7.08
C ALA A 376 22.86 -8.04 7.60
N LEU A 377 22.54 -7.70 8.85
CA LEU A 377 23.00 -6.46 9.49
C LEU A 377 24.52 -6.43 9.75
N GLN A 378 25.20 -7.57 9.74
CA GLN A 378 26.67 -7.66 9.86
C GLN A 378 27.38 -7.46 8.50
N ILE A 379 26.64 -7.38 7.39
CA ILE A 379 27.25 -7.14 6.08
C ILE A 379 27.79 -5.70 6.03
N ASP A 380 29.07 -5.58 5.68
CA ASP A 380 29.74 -4.30 5.42
C ASP A 380 29.56 -3.88 3.96
N GLY A 381 29.14 -2.63 3.75
CA GLY A 381 29.11 -1.94 2.46
C GLY A 381 28.40 -2.67 1.31
N ALA A 382 27.15 -2.30 1.04
CA ALA A 382 26.52 -2.69 -0.22
C ALA A 382 25.95 -1.48 -0.96
N ARG A 383 26.24 -1.46 -2.27
CA ARG A 383 25.77 -0.49 -3.28
C ARG A 383 25.70 0.95 -2.75
N GLU A 384 26.86 1.55 -2.49
CA GLU A 384 26.90 2.99 -2.25
C GLU A 384 26.50 3.72 -3.55
N PRO A 385 25.50 4.63 -3.52
CA PRO A 385 25.37 5.60 -4.60
C PRO A 385 26.65 6.43 -4.64
N TYR A 386 27.17 6.73 -5.83
CA TYR A 386 28.32 7.62 -6.00
C TYR A 386 28.15 8.86 -5.11
N SER A 387 29.17 9.12 -4.28
CA SER A 387 29.30 10.21 -3.30
C SER A 387 28.34 11.40 -3.51
N LEU A 388 27.48 11.64 -2.51
CA LEU A 388 26.67 12.86 -2.35
C LEU A 388 27.54 14.12 -2.27
#